data_AF-A0A524NC76-F1
#
_entry.id   AF-A0A524NC76-F1
#
_cell.length_a   1.000
_cell.length_b   1.000
_cell.length_c   1.000
_cell.angle_alpha   90.00
_cell.angle_beta   90.00
_cell.angle_gamma   90.00
#
_symmetry.space_group_name_H-M   'P 1'
#
loop_
_entity.id
_entity.type
_entity.pdbx_description
1 polymer ?
#
loop_
_entity_poly.entity_id
_entity_poly.type
_entity_poly.pdbx_seq_one_letter_code
_entity_poly.pdbx_strand_id
1 'polypeptide(L)' 'MARSTESTAAELAAIADNVAQYRSRVANLAEPFVGTERDDVVTAIHEAERQLRNAERTLIRALRVVS' A
#
# COMPACT_ATOMS: atom_id res chain seq x y z
N MET A 1 10.21 14.81 23.68
CA MET A 1 8.99 14.67 22.86
C MET A 1 9.24 14.89 21.37
N ALA A 2 10.04 15.87 20.94
CA ALA A 2 10.39 16.03 19.51
C ALA A 2 11.12 14.81 18.87
N ARG A 3 12.05 14.18 19.60
CA ARG A 3 12.76 12.98 19.11
C ARG A 3 11.84 11.77 18.88
N SER A 4 10.73 11.67 19.61
CA SER A 4 9.74 10.60 19.40
C SER A 4 8.84 10.89 18.20
N THR A 5 8.44 12.14 17.98
CA THR A 5 7.63 12.51 16.80
C THR A 5 8.43 12.39 15.50
N GLU A 6 9.70 12.80 15.48
CA GLU A 6 10.59 12.60 14.32
C GLU A 6 10.79 11.11 14.01
N SER A 7 11.02 10.28 15.03
CA SER A 7 11.14 8.83 14.85
C SER A 7 9.83 8.19 14.35
N THR A 8 8.67 8.65 14.83
CA THR A 8 7.37 8.18 14.35
C THR A 8 7.11 8.61 12.91
N ALA A 9 7.46 9.85 12.53
CA ALA A 9 7.34 10.33 11.16
C ALA A 9 8.23 9.53 10.20
N ALA A 10 9.48 9.27 10.58
CA ALA A 10 10.40 8.44 9.79
C ALA A 10 9.87 7.02 9.57
N GLU A 11 9.33 6.39 10.62
CA GLU A 11 8.75 5.05 10.53
C GLU A 11 7.48 5.03 9.66
N LEU A 12 6.59 6.02 9.81
CA LEU A 12 5.38 6.15 8.97
C LEU A 12 5.73 6.34 7.49
N ALA A 13 6.78 7.10 7.17
CA ALA A 13 7.27 7.27 5.81
C ALA A 13 7.83 5.95 5.25
N ALA A 14 8.69 5.25 6.01
CA ALA A 14 9.26 3.98 5.59
C ALA A 14 8.17 2.91 5.34
N ILE A 15 7.16 2.84 6.20
CA ILE A 15 6.03 1.91 6.00
C ILE A 15 5.21 2.30 4.76
N ALA A 16 4.94 3.59 4.54
CA ALA A 16 4.21 4.04 3.36
C ALA A 16 4.92 3.64 2.05
N ASP A 17 6.24 3.81 1.99
CA ASP A 17 7.06 3.41 0.84
C ASP A 17 7.00 1.89 0.60
N ASN A 18 7.12 1.10 1.66
CA ASN A 18 7.00 -0.36 1.57
C ASN A 18 5.60 -0.80 1.09
N VAL A 19 4.54 -0.17 1.60
CA VAL A 19 3.16 -0.46 1.15
C VAL A 19 2.98 -0.08 -0.32
N ALA A 20 3.56 1.03 -0.78
CA ALA A 20 3.53 1.40 -2.20
C ALA A 20 4.25 0.36 -3.09
N GLN A 21 5.40 -0.16 -2.63
CA GLN A 21 6.10 -1.25 -3.33
C GLN A 21 5.26 -2.54 -3.35
N TYR A 22 4.65 -2.92 -2.23
CA TYR A 22 3.79 -4.10 -2.15
C TYR A 22 2.55 -3.96 -3.00
N ARG A 23 1.92 -2.78 -3.06
CA ARG A 23 0.80 -2.48 -3.96
C ARG A 23 1.15 -2.80 -5.41
N SER A 24 2.31 -2.33 -5.87
CA SER A 24 2.81 -2.60 -7.23
C SER A 24 3.02 -4.10 -7.47
N ARG A 25 3.68 -4.78 -6.52
CA ARG A 25 3.91 -6.23 -6.62
C ARG A 25 2.61 -7.03 -6.67
N VAL A 26 1.61 -6.65 -5.87
CA VAL A 26 0.29 -7.30 -5.88
C VAL A 26 -0.42 -7.05 -7.21
N ALA A 27 -0.39 -5.84 -7.75
CA ALA A 27 -0.97 -5.54 -9.06
C ALA A 27 -0.41 -6.45 -10.17
N ASN A 28 0.91 -6.65 -10.17
CA ASN A 28 1.59 -7.46 -11.18
C ASN A 28 1.20 -8.96 -11.10
N LEU A 29 0.70 -9.44 -9.97
CA LEU A 29 0.22 -10.84 -9.85
C LEU A 29 -1.02 -11.10 -10.71
N ALA A 30 -1.76 -10.06 -11.12
CA ALA A 30 -2.92 -10.22 -11.99
C ALA A 30 -2.54 -10.52 -13.44
N GLU A 31 -1.36 -10.07 -13.90
CA GLU A 31 -0.95 -10.11 -15.32
C GLU A 31 -1.15 -11.48 -15.99
N PRO A 32 -0.79 -12.63 -15.38
CA PRO A 32 -0.95 -13.93 -16.02
C PRO A 32 -2.40 -14.38 -16.22
N PHE A 33 -3.35 -13.77 -15.51
CA PHE A 33 -4.76 -14.17 -15.50
C PHE A 33 -5.66 -13.27 -16.34
N VAL A 34 -5.18 -12.09 -16.76
CA VAL A 34 -5.95 -11.16 -17.58
C VAL A 34 -6.32 -11.81 -18.92
N GLY A 35 -7.62 -11.78 -19.27
CA GLY A 35 -8.14 -12.36 -20.51
C GLY A 35 -8.29 -13.88 -20.49
N THR A 36 -8.06 -14.52 -19.34
CA THR A 36 -8.39 -15.93 -19.09
C THR A 36 -9.79 -16.06 -18.50
N GLU A 37 -10.26 -17.29 -18.28
CA GLU A 37 -11.51 -17.56 -17.54
C GLU A 37 -11.42 -17.28 -16.02
N ARG A 38 -10.24 -16.85 -15.52
CA ARG A 38 -9.96 -16.61 -14.10
C ARG A 38 -10.21 -15.16 -13.67
N ASP A 39 -11.34 -14.59 -14.09
CA ASP A 39 -11.77 -13.25 -13.68
C ASP A 39 -11.95 -13.12 -12.16
N ASP A 40 -12.25 -14.23 -11.49
CA ASP A 40 -12.32 -14.34 -10.02
C ASP A 40 -10.98 -13.96 -9.36
N VAL A 41 -9.88 -14.51 -9.87
CA VAL A 41 -8.53 -14.27 -9.36
C VAL A 41 -8.11 -12.82 -9.63
N VAL A 42 -8.36 -12.31 -10.83
CA VAL A 42 -8.07 -10.91 -11.20
C VAL A 42 -8.82 -9.94 -10.28
N THR A 43 -10.11 -10.22 -10.02
CA THR A 43 -10.95 -9.42 -9.12
C THR A 43 -10.37 -9.40 -7.70
N ALA A 44 -10.03 -10.57 -7.15
CA ALA A 44 -9.48 -10.68 -5.80
C ALA A 44 -8.12 -9.94 -5.66
N ILE A 45 -7.25 -10.02 -6.67
CA ILE A 45 -5.96 -9.33 -6.68
C ILE A 45 -6.15 -7.80 -6.73
N HIS A 46 -7.05 -7.30 -7.59
CA HIS A 46 -7.34 -5.86 -7.64
C HIS A 46 -8.02 -5.34 -6.37
N GLU A 47 -8.80 -6.16 -5.68
CA GLU A 47 -9.32 -5.80 -4.36
C GLU A 47 -8.18 -5.65 -3.34
N ALA A 48 -7.25 -6.61 -3.28
CA ALA A 48 -6.08 -6.53 -2.40
C ALA A 48 -5.21 -5.29 -2.71
N GLU A 49 -4.95 -5.02 -3.99
CA GLU A 49 -4.24 -3.81 -4.45
C GLU A 49 -4.93 -2.52 -3.98
N ARG A 50 -6.27 -2.46 -4.11
CA ARG A 50 -7.07 -1.32 -3.63
C ARG A 50 -6.95 -1.12 -2.12
N GLN A 51 -6.94 -2.19 -1.33
CA GLN A 51 -6.77 -2.08 0.12
C GLN A 51 -5.38 -1.55 0.49
N LEU A 52 -4.32 -1.99 -0.19
CA LEU A 52 -2.97 -1.46 0.00
C LEU A 52 -2.89 0.02 -0.35
N ARG A 53 -3.53 0.45 -1.44
CA ARG A 53 -3.62 1.87 -1.81
C ARG A 53 -4.31 2.71 -0.73
N ASN A 54 -5.36 2.18 -0.10
CA ASN A 54 -6.05 2.86 0.99
C ASN A 54 -5.20 2.91 2.28
N ALA A 55 -4.46 1.85 2.58
CA ALA A 55 -3.52 1.80 3.69
C ALA A 55 -2.40 2.85 3.51
N GLU A 56 -1.78 2.92 2.35
CA GLU A 56 -0.76 3.93 2.00
C GLU A 56 -1.28 5.36 2.19
N ARG A 57 -2.48 5.67 1.69
CA ARG A 57 -3.11 6.99 1.89
C ARG A 57 -3.32 7.32 3.36
N THR A 58 -3.71 6.33 4.16
CA THR A 58 -3.90 6.48 5.60
C THR A 58 -2.58 6.75 6.31
N LEU A 59 -1.50 6.04 5.92
CA LEU A 59 -0.15 6.26 6.44
C LEU A 59 0.39 7.66 6.09
N ILE A 60 0.22 8.10 4.84
CA ILE A 60 0.59 9.46 4.41
C ILE A 60 -0.20 10.52 5.20
N ARG A 61 -1.49 10.28 5.46
CA ARG A 61 -2.30 11.16 6.29
C ARG A 61 -1.76 11.20 7.73
N ALA A 62 -1.44 10.06 8.33
CA ALA A 62 -0.87 10.00 9.68
C ALA A 62 0.48 10.73 9.74
N LEU A 63 1.34 10.53 8.74
CA LEU A 63 2.62 11.22 8.60
C LEU A 63 2.44 12.74 8.66
N ARG A 64 1.47 13.29 7.93
CA ARG A 64 1.15 14.74 7.93
C ARG A 64 0.63 15.28 9.26
N VAL A 65 0.09 14.42 10.13
CA VAL A 65 -0.37 14.82 11.48
C VAL A 65 0.79 14.81 12.48
N VAL A 66 1.78 13.93 12.28
CA VAL A 66 2.92 13.76 13.17
C VAL A 66 4.11 14.66 12.80
N SER A 67 4.22 15.05 11.51
CA SER A 67 5.24 15.98 11.00
C SER A 67 4.86 17.42 11.26
#